data_AF-A0AAN7GTM7-F1
#
_entry.id   AF-A0AAN7GTM7-F1
#
_cell.length_a   1.000
_cell.length_b   1.000
_cell.length_c   1.000
_cell.angle_alpha   90.00
_cell.angle_beta   90.00
_cell.angle_gamma   90.00
#
_symmetry.space_group_name_H-M   'P 1'
#
loop_
_entity.id
_entity.type
_entity.pdbx_description
1 polymer ?
#
loop_
_entity_poly.entity_id
_entity_poly.type
_entity_poly.pdbx_seq_one_letter_code
_entity_poly.pdbx_strand_id
1 'polypeptide(L)'
;MEERESCRTRIGLLAIFICLCGSIIGVGCSIHEYRNEAFARRSNALFFHGGSEGLHASKSHGSSSQSSDTPLRGKSFIRFDRVTFTRSKESSSKKNDMQQNTGLVEAIILDVKDREKIGGSSLKSEAICCNRNMSLEGSCKVGEVIIQKNSDNPDWPKRIKTFFEGQNEQAVMDPITVEINNTGMYYLYFVICDPELAGTLIEGRTVWRNPDGYLPGKMAPLMTFSGIMSFAYLVLGLGWFVRFVKHWKDIIHLHYHITAVIALGMCEMAFWYFEYSNFNSTGTRPRDVTLWAVTFTAVKKTLSRLLLLVVSMGYGVVRPTLGGITSKLILLGTAYFIASESYELVQHLGNINDFSGKTALFLLLPLTFLDTTFILWIFSSLSKTLEQLQMKRNMVKLELYRKFTNSLAVSVLLSIAWIGFELYFNATDPLSELWQIYWIIPAFWILLAYALLVVICVLWAPSQNPTRYAYFEGADDSNEEGLALTSGNKVTVDSTARLGDDLEENKRV
;
A
#
# COMPACT_ATOMS: atom_id res chain seq x y z
N MET A 1 14.25 -18.15 -32.59
CA MET A 1 13.60 -19.12 -31.68
C MET A 1 13.39 -18.49 -30.30
N GLU A 2 14.39 -17.76 -29.78
CA GLU A 2 14.36 -16.96 -28.54
C GLU A 2 13.23 -15.90 -28.44
N GLU A 3 12.92 -15.17 -29.53
CA GLU A 3 11.81 -14.19 -29.51
C GLU A 3 10.43 -14.84 -29.38
N ARG A 4 10.27 -16.08 -29.87
CA ARG A 4 8.99 -16.81 -29.85
C ARG A 4 8.72 -17.39 -28.47
N GLU A 5 9.76 -17.81 -27.74
CA GLU A 5 9.65 -18.20 -26.33
C GLU A 5 9.40 -17.00 -25.43
N SER A 6 10.07 -15.86 -25.64
CA SER A 6 9.81 -14.63 -24.88
C SER A 6 8.35 -14.15 -25.00
N CYS A 7 7.77 -14.25 -26.20
CA CYS A 7 6.37 -13.91 -26.44
C CYS A 7 5.41 -14.87 -25.72
N ARG A 8 5.70 -16.18 -25.76
CA ARG A 8 4.86 -17.20 -25.11
C ARG A 8 4.87 -17.10 -23.58
N THR A 9 6.00 -16.74 -22.99
CA THR A 9 6.13 -16.49 -21.54
C THR A 9 5.42 -15.21 -21.11
N ARG A 10 5.48 -14.14 -21.91
CA ARG A 10 4.72 -12.89 -21.66
C ARG A 10 3.22 -13.10 -21.74
N ILE A 11 2.74 -13.89 -22.69
CA ILE A 11 1.32 -14.25 -22.83
C ILE A 11 0.86 -15.13 -21.66
N GLY A 12 1.70 -16.09 -21.21
CA GLY A 12 1.41 -16.91 -20.03
C GLY A 12 1.28 -16.08 -18.75
N LEU A 13 2.19 -15.13 -18.53
CA LEU A 13 2.13 -14.20 -17.39
C LEU A 13 0.90 -13.28 -17.45
N LEU A 14 0.55 -12.78 -18.63
CA LEU A 14 -0.64 -11.95 -18.84
C LEU A 14 -1.94 -12.75 -18.60
N ALA A 15 -1.97 -14.01 -19.02
CA ALA A 15 -3.12 -14.90 -18.79
C ALA A 15 -3.29 -15.26 -17.31
N ILE A 16 -2.20 -15.50 -16.58
CA ILE A 16 -2.21 -15.70 -15.12
C ILE A 16 -2.71 -14.43 -14.41
N PHE A 17 -2.26 -13.26 -14.85
CA PHE A 17 -2.70 -11.96 -14.33
C PHE A 17 -4.21 -11.73 -14.55
N ILE A 18 -4.72 -12.01 -15.74
CA ILE A 18 -6.16 -11.90 -16.06
C ILE A 18 -6.99 -12.90 -15.23
N CYS A 19 -6.49 -14.13 -15.03
CA CYS A 19 -7.17 -15.15 -14.24
C CYS A 19 -7.23 -14.78 -12.74
N LEU A 20 -6.16 -14.18 -12.21
CA LEU A 20 -6.11 -13.64 -10.84
C LEU A 20 -7.07 -12.44 -10.66
N CYS A 21 -7.21 -11.57 -11.67
CA CYS A 21 -8.14 -10.44 -11.63
C CYS A 21 -9.62 -10.83 -11.74
N GLY A 22 -9.93 -11.93 -12.42
CA GLY A 22 -11.30 -12.39 -12.67
C GLY A 22 -12.05 -12.92 -11.43
N SER A 23 -11.32 -13.34 -10.39
CA SER A 23 -11.88 -13.98 -9.19
C SER A 23 -12.14 -13.01 -8.03
N ILE A 24 -11.97 -11.71 -8.26
CA ILE A 24 -12.05 -10.69 -7.22
C ILE A 24 -13.50 -10.25 -7.02
N ILE A 25 -14.11 -10.71 -5.92
CA ILE A 25 -15.43 -10.31 -5.44
C ILE A 25 -15.26 -9.04 -4.59
N GLY A 26 -16.19 -8.09 -4.67
CA GLY A 26 -16.13 -6.83 -3.92
C GLY A 26 -16.01 -7.05 -2.41
N VAL A 27 -15.07 -6.34 -1.77
CA VAL A 27 -14.83 -6.40 -0.34
C VAL A 27 -15.51 -5.22 0.33
N GLY A 28 -16.50 -5.49 1.18
CA GLY A 28 -16.99 -4.52 2.14
C GLY A 28 -16.02 -4.46 3.33
N CYS A 29 -15.44 -3.29 3.58
CA CYS A 29 -14.53 -3.09 4.73
C CYS A 29 -15.19 -2.35 5.89
N SER A 30 -16.28 -1.61 5.66
CA SER A 30 -17.16 -1.03 6.70
C SER A 30 -18.49 -1.80 6.85
N ILE A 31 -18.77 -2.62 5.85
CA ILE A 31 -19.91 -3.50 5.77
C ILE A 31 -19.33 -4.90 5.73
N HIS A 32 -19.42 -5.61 6.83
CA HIS A 32 -18.95 -6.98 6.91
C HIS A 32 -20.09 -7.90 6.48
N GLU A 33 -19.90 -8.59 5.35
CA GLU A 33 -20.86 -9.55 4.80
C GLU A 33 -20.40 -10.98 5.12
N TYR A 34 -21.32 -11.81 5.61
CA TYR A 34 -21.10 -13.21 5.96
C TYR A 34 -21.82 -14.10 4.96
N ARG A 35 -21.09 -14.98 4.28
CA ARG A 35 -21.64 -15.79 3.17
C ARG A 35 -21.57 -17.29 3.48
N ASN A 36 -22.49 -17.78 4.31
CA ASN A 36 -22.58 -19.19 4.71
C ASN A 36 -21.25 -19.71 5.26
N GLU A 37 -20.67 -18.96 6.19
CA GLU A 37 -19.39 -19.28 6.79
C GLU A 37 -19.58 -20.12 8.06
N ALA A 38 -18.63 -21.00 8.33
CA ALA A 38 -18.69 -21.91 9.47
C ALA A 38 -17.96 -21.34 10.69
N PHE A 39 -18.45 -21.69 11.89
CA PHE A 39 -17.78 -21.33 13.14
C PHE A 39 -16.55 -22.22 13.36
N ALA A 40 -15.45 -21.62 13.81
CA ALA A 40 -14.23 -22.33 14.16
C ALA A 40 -14.25 -22.72 15.64
N ARG A 41 -13.83 -23.95 15.96
CA ARG A 41 -13.71 -24.39 17.36
C ARG A 41 -12.50 -23.73 18.01
N ARG A 42 -12.69 -23.04 19.14
CA ARG A 42 -11.62 -22.50 19.99
C ARG A 42 -11.94 -22.79 21.46
N SER A 43 -11.03 -23.45 22.17
CA SER A 43 -11.26 -23.89 23.56
C SER A 43 -12.57 -24.68 23.67
N ASN A 44 -13.47 -24.31 24.59
CA ASN A 44 -14.80 -24.90 24.78
C ASN A 44 -15.94 -24.18 24.02
N ALA A 45 -15.62 -23.33 23.04
CA ALA A 45 -16.60 -22.55 22.27
C ALA A 45 -16.46 -22.75 20.75
N LEU A 46 -17.54 -22.53 20.03
CA LEU A 46 -17.52 -22.29 18.58
C LEU A 46 -17.52 -20.78 18.37
N PHE A 47 -16.58 -20.29 17.57
CA PHE A 47 -16.22 -18.89 17.50
C PHE A 47 -16.15 -18.43 16.05
N PHE A 48 -16.73 -17.26 15.78
CA PHE A 48 -16.69 -16.63 14.47
C PHE A 48 -16.39 -15.13 14.63
N HIS A 49 -15.42 -14.62 13.86
CA HIS A 49 -15.04 -13.20 13.88
C HIS A 49 -15.92 -12.43 12.90
N GLY A 50 -16.81 -11.60 13.42
CA GLY A 50 -17.77 -10.82 12.64
C GLY A 50 -17.21 -9.53 12.04
N GLY A 51 -16.09 -9.02 12.55
CA GLY A 51 -15.51 -7.77 12.05
C GLY A 51 -14.73 -7.03 13.12
N SER A 52 -13.87 -6.12 12.68
CA SER A 52 -13.11 -5.25 13.57
C SER A 52 -12.80 -3.91 12.91
N GLU A 53 -13.27 -2.83 13.54
CA GLU A 53 -13.02 -1.46 13.07
C GLU A 53 -12.78 -0.47 14.22
N GLY A 54 -11.92 0.52 13.92
CA GLY A 54 -11.76 1.70 14.77
C GLY A 54 -12.97 2.61 14.60
N LEU A 55 -13.70 2.85 15.69
CA LEU A 55 -14.87 3.73 15.70
C LEU A 55 -14.63 4.90 16.64
N HIS A 56 -14.99 6.09 16.18
CA HIS A 56 -15.03 7.30 17.00
C HIS A 56 -16.36 7.39 17.74
N ALA A 57 -16.35 8.04 18.89
CA ALA A 57 -17.56 8.36 19.64
C ALA A 57 -18.55 9.20 18.81
N SER A 58 -19.84 8.95 19.00
CA SER A 58 -20.91 9.77 18.44
C SER A 58 -20.80 11.23 18.89
N LYS A 59 -20.99 12.17 17.97
CA LYS A 59 -21.04 13.61 18.29
C LYS A 59 -22.36 13.89 19.01
N SER A 60 -22.29 14.32 20.27
CA SER A 60 -23.47 14.77 21.02
C SER A 60 -24.00 16.06 20.41
N HIS A 61 -25.06 15.98 19.60
CA HIS A 61 -25.89 17.14 19.29
C HIS A 61 -27.03 17.20 20.29
N GLY A 62 -27.08 18.30 21.06
CA GLY A 62 -28.18 18.60 21.96
C GLY A 62 -29.53 18.56 21.22
N SER A 63 -30.49 17.88 21.84
CA SER A 63 -31.94 17.95 21.63
C SER A 63 -32.44 18.60 20.33
N SER A 64 -32.94 17.79 19.40
CA SER A 64 -34.18 18.13 18.69
C SER A 64 -34.76 16.91 17.97
N SER A 65 -36.00 16.60 18.36
CA SER A 65 -37.03 15.84 17.64
C SER A 65 -36.63 14.54 16.94
N GLN A 66 -37.06 13.43 17.55
CA GLN A 66 -37.33 12.17 16.87
C GLN A 66 -38.26 12.43 15.67
N SER A 67 -37.67 12.46 14.48
CA SER A 67 -38.36 12.12 13.23
C SER A 67 -37.61 10.96 12.62
N SER A 68 -38.32 9.95 12.12
CA SER A 68 -37.78 8.73 11.51
C SER A 68 -36.86 8.98 10.30
N ASP A 69 -36.74 10.23 9.82
CA ASP A 69 -35.94 10.64 8.66
C ASP A 69 -34.87 11.73 8.96
N THR A 70 -34.47 11.94 10.22
CA THR A 70 -33.28 12.78 10.48
C THR A 70 -32.01 12.10 9.97
N PRO A 71 -31.14 12.80 9.21
CA PRO A 71 -29.94 12.17 8.68
C PRO A 71 -29.06 11.75 9.87
N LEU A 72 -28.58 10.50 9.84
CA LEU A 72 -27.61 9.87 10.77
C LEU A 72 -26.25 10.62 10.85
N ARG A 73 -26.20 11.92 10.56
CA ARG A 73 -25.02 12.77 10.59
C ARG A 73 -24.50 12.88 12.03
N GLY A 74 -23.24 12.52 12.22
CA GLY A 74 -22.55 12.63 13.51
C GLY A 74 -22.74 11.44 14.45
N LYS A 75 -23.58 10.46 14.13
CA LYS A 75 -23.72 9.23 14.94
C LYS A 75 -22.78 8.13 14.48
N SER A 76 -22.17 7.46 15.45
CA SER A 76 -21.34 6.28 15.25
C SER A 76 -22.08 5.06 15.75
N PHE A 77 -22.19 4.01 14.93
CA PHE A 77 -22.96 2.82 15.30
C PHE A 77 -22.50 1.55 14.59
N ILE A 78 -22.88 0.43 15.19
CA ILE A 78 -22.83 -0.91 14.60
C ILE A 78 -24.27 -1.39 14.45
N ARG A 79 -24.68 -1.68 13.21
CA ARG A 79 -26.03 -2.14 12.89
C ARG A 79 -26.00 -3.55 12.33
N PHE A 80 -26.84 -4.42 12.88
CA PHE A 80 -27.04 -5.77 12.40
C PHE A 80 -28.16 -5.77 11.38
N ASP A 81 -27.89 -6.24 10.17
CA ASP A 81 -28.85 -6.27 9.07
C ASP A 81 -29.04 -7.71 8.59
N ARG A 82 -30.16 -8.32 9.00
CA ARG A 82 -30.59 -9.67 8.62
C ARG A 82 -29.53 -10.75 8.85
N VAL A 83 -28.96 -10.80 10.05
CA VAL A 83 -28.04 -11.87 10.45
C VAL A 83 -28.86 -13.12 10.81
N THR A 84 -28.56 -14.23 10.15
CA THR A 84 -29.25 -15.51 10.28
C THR A 84 -28.23 -16.60 10.59
N PHE A 85 -28.59 -17.48 11.50
CA PHE A 85 -27.81 -18.65 11.88
C PHE A 85 -28.55 -19.90 11.45
N THR A 86 -27.88 -20.79 10.72
CA THR A 86 -28.46 -22.04 10.24
C THR A 86 -27.74 -23.20 10.90
N ARG A 87 -28.44 -23.95 11.77
CA ARG A 87 -27.88 -25.14 12.44
C ARG A 87 -28.03 -26.40 11.58
N SER A 88 -27.29 -27.44 11.92
CA SER A 88 -27.37 -28.73 11.22
C SER A 88 -28.72 -29.42 11.45
N LYS A 89 -29.16 -30.22 10.46
CA LYS A 89 -30.37 -31.05 10.58
C LYS A 89 -30.30 -32.05 11.73
N GLU A 90 -29.11 -32.60 11.99
CA GLU A 90 -28.88 -33.55 13.08
C GLU A 90 -29.04 -32.88 14.46
N SER A 91 -28.59 -31.63 14.59
CA SER A 91 -28.79 -30.83 15.81
C SER A 91 -30.27 -30.50 16.01
N SER A 92 -31.00 -30.25 14.92
CA SER A 92 -32.42 -29.89 14.96
C SER A 92 -33.33 -31.05 15.37
N SER A 93 -33.11 -32.24 14.80
CA SER A 93 -33.96 -33.42 15.03
C SER A 93 -33.88 -33.97 16.46
N LYS A 94 -32.85 -33.61 17.21
CA LYS A 94 -32.69 -33.97 18.63
C LYS A 94 -33.53 -33.11 19.58
N LYS A 95 -34.16 -32.04 19.10
CA LYS A 95 -34.90 -31.07 19.93
C LYS A 95 -36.40 -31.29 19.82
N ASN A 96 -37.14 -30.87 20.85
CA ASN A 96 -38.60 -30.92 20.86
C ASN A 96 -39.19 -29.64 20.26
N ASP A 97 -40.26 -29.77 19.48
CA ASP A 97 -40.92 -28.63 18.80
C ASP A 97 -41.42 -27.54 19.76
N MET A 98 -41.88 -27.92 20.95
CA MET A 98 -42.46 -26.98 21.91
C MET A 98 -41.42 -26.21 22.74
N GLN A 99 -40.13 -26.51 22.60
CA GLN A 99 -39.09 -25.88 23.41
C GLN A 99 -38.69 -24.53 22.79
N GLN A 100 -38.86 -23.43 23.53
CA GLN A 100 -38.56 -22.08 23.03
C GLN A 100 -37.06 -21.79 22.88
N ASN A 101 -36.22 -22.35 23.77
CA ASN A 101 -34.78 -22.12 23.75
C ASN A 101 -34.07 -23.46 23.51
N THR A 102 -33.79 -23.79 22.25
CA THR A 102 -33.12 -25.04 21.84
C THR A 102 -31.68 -24.85 21.40
N GLY A 103 -31.18 -23.60 21.47
CA GLY A 103 -29.80 -23.23 21.17
C GLY A 103 -29.60 -21.72 21.36
N LEU A 104 -28.40 -21.29 21.74
CA LEU A 104 -28.06 -19.89 21.96
C LEU A 104 -26.84 -19.50 21.13
N VAL A 105 -26.98 -18.40 20.38
CA VAL A 105 -25.87 -17.70 19.73
C VAL A 105 -25.73 -16.32 20.37
N GLU A 106 -24.52 -15.99 20.82
CA GLU A 106 -24.23 -14.70 21.44
C GLU A 106 -23.36 -13.86 20.52
N ALA A 107 -23.86 -12.69 20.11
CA ALA A 107 -23.06 -11.65 19.47
C ALA A 107 -22.48 -10.75 20.57
N ILE A 108 -21.16 -10.63 20.61
CA ILE A 108 -20.42 -9.88 21.61
C ILE A 108 -19.65 -8.77 20.92
N ILE A 109 -19.94 -7.53 21.29
CA ILE A 109 -19.20 -6.35 20.86
C ILE A 109 -18.36 -5.88 22.03
N LEU A 110 -17.06 -5.72 21.80
CA LEU A 110 -16.12 -5.25 22.81
C LEU A 110 -15.18 -4.20 22.22
N ASP A 111 -14.71 -3.30 23.08
CA ASP A 111 -13.50 -2.54 22.83
C ASP A 111 -12.29 -3.47 23.10
N VAL A 112 -11.22 -3.34 22.32
CA VAL A 112 -9.97 -4.07 22.52
C VAL A 112 -9.42 -3.93 23.94
N LYS A 113 -9.66 -2.78 24.60
CA LYS A 113 -9.27 -2.53 26.00
C LYS A 113 -10.00 -3.44 26.99
N ASP A 114 -11.18 -3.91 26.62
CA ASP A 114 -12.01 -4.80 27.43
C ASP A 114 -11.77 -6.28 27.11
N ARG A 115 -10.78 -6.63 26.28
CA ARG A 115 -10.52 -8.02 25.86
C ARG A 115 -10.34 -8.99 27.02
N GLU A 116 -9.70 -8.55 28.10
CA GLU A 116 -9.39 -9.39 29.27
C GLU A 116 -10.63 -9.65 30.13
N LYS A 117 -11.73 -8.94 29.86
CA LYS A 117 -13.03 -9.09 30.53
C LYS A 117 -13.89 -10.19 29.91
N ILE A 118 -13.46 -10.77 28.78
CA ILE A 118 -14.14 -11.89 28.11
C ILE A 118 -13.37 -13.19 28.37
N GLY A 119 -14.13 -14.24 28.70
CA GLY A 119 -13.58 -15.56 28.99
C GLY A 119 -13.12 -15.70 30.44
N GLY A 120 -12.58 -16.88 30.73
CA GLY A 120 -12.16 -17.28 32.07
C GLY A 120 -10.73 -16.89 32.42
N SER A 121 -10.04 -16.05 31.64
CA SER A 121 -8.64 -15.68 31.87
C SER A 121 -8.43 -15.08 33.26
N SER A 122 -9.35 -14.23 33.69
CA SER A 122 -9.44 -13.64 35.03
C SER A 122 -9.83 -14.65 36.12
N LEU A 123 -10.40 -15.79 35.74
CA LEU A 123 -10.62 -16.99 36.58
C LEU A 123 -9.48 -18.03 36.43
N LYS A 124 -8.35 -17.66 35.82
CA LYS A 124 -7.21 -18.56 35.49
C LYS A 124 -7.60 -19.78 34.66
N SER A 125 -8.63 -19.66 33.82
CA SER A 125 -9.10 -20.70 32.92
C SER A 125 -9.06 -20.23 31.47
N GLU A 126 -8.70 -21.11 30.55
CA GLU A 126 -8.78 -20.84 29.10
C GLU A 126 -10.20 -21.01 28.55
N ALA A 127 -11.18 -21.31 29.40
CA ALA A 127 -12.59 -21.47 29.00
C ALA A 127 -13.20 -20.13 28.58
N ILE A 128 -13.89 -20.10 27.44
CA ILE A 128 -14.65 -18.94 26.98
C ILE A 128 -16.10 -19.03 27.47
N CYS A 129 -16.64 -20.25 27.45
CA CYS A 129 -18.00 -20.56 27.86
C CYS A 129 -18.06 -21.00 29.32
N CYS A 130 -19.13 -20.59 30.00
CA CYS A 130 -19.36 -20.90 31.40
C CYS A 130 -19.71 -22.38 31.60
N ASN A 131 -18.89 -23.07 32.39
CA ASN A 131 -19.13 -24.45 32.80
C ASN A 131 -19.93 -24.51 34.11
N ARG A 132 -20.49 -25.69 34.42
CA ARG A 132 -21.32 -25.91 35.62
C ARG A 132 -20.61 -25.54 36.93
N ASN A 133 -19.32 -25.88 37.06
CA ASN A 133 -18.54 -25.56 38.26
C ASN A 133 -18.43 -24.04 38.50
N MET A 134 -18.13 -23.28 37.44
CA MET A 134 -18.01 -21.81 37.50
C MET A 134 -19.36 -21.12 37.78
N SER A 135 -20.45 -21.74 37.33
CA SER A 135 -21.80 -21.25 37.61
C SER A 135 -22.21 -21.47 39.07
N LEU A 136 -21.80 -22.60 39.67
CA LEU A 136 -22.03 -22.88 41.10
C LEU A 136 -21.30 -21.89 42.02
N GLU A 137 -20.16 -21.37 41.58
CA GLU A 137 -19.42 -20.30 42.26
C GLU A 137 -20.08 -18.91 42.09
N GLY A 138 -21.18 -18.81 41.34
CA GLY A 138 -21.95 -17.57 41.13
C GLY A 138 -21.36 -16.64 40.06
N SER A 139 -20.31 -17.06 39.37
CA SER A 139 -19.56 -16.20 38.44
C SER A 139 -20.24 -16.02 37.07
N CYS A 140 -21.06 -16.98 36.62
CA CYS A 140 -21.70 -16.95 35.30
C CYS A 140 -22.90 -17.91 35.18
N LYS A 141 -23.67 -17.81 34.09
CA LYS A 141 -24.75 -18.75 33.75
C LYS A 141 -24.24 -19.83 32.80
N VAL A 142 -24.55 -21.08 33.08
CA VAL A 142 -24.13 -22.24 32.26
C VAL A 142 -24.58 -22.06 30.81
N GLY A 143 -23.69 -22.34 29.86
CA GLY A 143 -23.99 -22.25 28.44
C GLY A 143 -23.96 -20.83 27.87
N GLU A 144 -23.53 -19.84 28.66
CA GLU A 144 -23.28 -18.48 28.20
C GLU A 144 -21.78 -18.14 28.25
N VAL A 145 -21.37 -17.15 27.45
CA VAL A 145 -20.01 -16.62 27.48
C VAL A 145 -19.75 -15.90 28.80
N ILE A 146 -18.55 -16.11 29.34
CA ILE A 146 -18.08 -15.45 30.54
C ILE A 146 -17.78 -13.99 30.18
N ILE A 147 -18.52 -13.05 30.77
CA ILE A 147 -18.30 -11.61 30.60
C ILE A 147 -18.27 -10.96 31.97
N GLN A 148 -17.19 -10.24 32.26
CA GLN A 148 -17.07 -9.43 33.46
C GLN A 148 -17.64 -8.05 33.20
N LYS A 149 -18.59 -7.64 34.04
CA LYS A 149 -19.16 -6.29 33.96
C LYS A 149 -18.18 -5.27 34.51
N ASN A 150 -18.04 -4.15 33.82
CA ASN A 150 -17.23 -3.04 34.28
C ASN A 150 -18.02 -2.15 35.25
N SER A 151 -17.40 -1.72 36.35
CA SER A 151 -17.99 -0.75 37.28
C SER A 151 -18.16 0.63 36.63
N ASP A 152 -17.24 1.03 35.75
CA ASP A 152 -17.25 2.35 35.10
C ASP A 152 -18.19 2.41 33.89
N ASN A 153 -18.48 1.26 33.27
CA ASN A 153 -19.34 1.15 32.10
C ASN A 153 -20.09 -0.19 32.09
N PRO A 154 -21.19 -0.30 32.85
CA PRO A 154 -21.87 -1.58 33.06
C PRO A 154 -22.53 -2.17 31.81
N ASP A 155 -22.73 -1.35 30.77
CA ASP A 155 -23.36 -1.75 29.50
C ASP A 155 -22.40 -2.44 28.53
N TRP A 156 -21.08 -2.40 28.80
CA TRP A 156 -20.02 -2.95 27.96
C TRP A 156 -19.19 -4.01 28.70
N PRO A 157 -18.72 -5.08 28.03
CA PRO A 157 -18.97 -5.48 26.64
C PRO A 157 -20.44 -5.73 26.32
N LYS A 158 -20.89 -5.33 25.12
CA LYS A 158 -22.29 -5.47 24.72
C LYS A 158 -22.58 -6.90 24.29
N ARG A 159 -23.59 -7.51 24.89
CA ARG A 159 -24.05 -8.86 24.57
C ARG A 159 -25.44 -8.82 23.95
N ILE A 160 -25.60 -9.52 22.83
CA ILE A 160 -26.89 -9.70 22.16
C ILE A 160 -27.12 -11.20 21.98
N LYS A 161 -28.28 -11.69 22.44
CA LYS A 161 -28.62 -13.11 22.44
C LYS A 161 -29.62 -13.40 21.34
N THR A 162 -29.36 -14.43 20.55
CA THR A 162 -30.27 -14.97 19.55
C THR A 162 -30.52 -16.44 19.86
N PHE A 163 -31.78 -16.85 19.89
CA PHE A 163 -32.17 -18.21 20.27
C PHE A 163 -32.70 -18.98 19.07
N PHE A 164 -32.42 -20.28 19.03
CA PHE A 164 -33.15 -21.21 18.18
C PHE A 164 -34.42 -21.67 18.88
N GLU A 165 -35.51 -21.78 18.13
CA GLU A 165 -36.83 -22.19 18.63
C GLU A 165 -37.20 -23.57 18.08
N GLY A 166 -37.65 -24.48 18.95
CA GLY A 166 -38.15 -25.79 18.58
C GLY A 166 -37.18 -26.59 17.70
N GLN A 167 -37.71 -27.17 16.62
CA GLN A 167 -36.95 -27.82 15.54
C GLN A 167 -36.62 -26.88 14.35
N ASN A 168 -36.69 -25.56 14.53
CA ASN A 168 -36.33 -24.64 13.45
C ASN A 168 -34.83 -24.72 13.15
N GLU A 169 -34.49 -24.91 11.87
CA GLU A 169 -33.09 -24.93 11.41
C GLU A 169 -32.46 -23.53 11.42
N GLN A 170 -33.28 -22.48 11.37
CA GLN A 170 -32.84 -21.09 11.26
C GLN A 170 -33.23 -20.28 12.50
N ALA A 171 -32.29 -19.47 12.98
CA ALA A 171 -32.50 -18.42 13.96
C ALA A 171 -32.12 -17.07 13.35
N VAL A 172 -33.06 -16.13 13.33
CA VAL A 172 -32.85 -14.79 12.78
C VAL A 172 -32.64 -13.81 13.93
N MET A 173 -31.58 -13.01 13.83
CA MET A 173 -31.29 -11.95 14.79
C MET A 173 -32.16 -10.73 14.51
N ASP A 174 -32.75 -10.15 15.55
CA ASP A 174 -33.52 -8.92 15.43
C ASP A 174 -32.65 -7.76 14.92
N PRO A 175 -33.19 -6.88 14.03
CA PRO A 175 -32.46 -5.73 13.54
C PRO A 175 -32.21 -4.74 14.69
N ILE A 176 -30.97 -4.73 15.18
CA ILE A 176 -30.53 -3.88 16.29
C ILE A 176 -29.42 -2.94 15.84
N THR A 177 -29.44 -1.72 16.37
CA THR A 177 -28.39 -0.73 16.18
C THR A 177 -27.77 -0.41 17.54
N VAL A 178 -26.46 -0.58 17.66
CA VAL A 178 -25.68 -0.29 18.86
C VAL A 178 -24.93 1.02 18.62
N GLU A 179 -25.27 2.05 19.39
CA GLU A 179 -24.60 3.35 19.33
C GLU A 179 -23.26 3.31 20.08
N ILE A 180 -22.25 3.95 19.49
CA ILE A 180 -20.89 4.00 20.04
C ILE A 180 -20.67 5.34 20.73
N ASN A 181 -20.43 5.28 22.04
CA ASN A 181 -20.25 6.45 22.90
C ASN A 181 -18.79 6.76 23.20
N ASN A 182 -17.90 5.76 23.11
CA ASN A 182 -16.47 5.91 23.38
C ASN A 182 -15.67 5.62 22.11
N THR A 183 -14.60 6.36 21.89
CA THR A 183 -13.68 6.10 20.77
C THR A 183 -12.78 4.91 21.11
N GLY A 184 -12.75 3.90 20.25
CA GLY A 184 -12.05 2.66 20.52
C GLY A 184 -11.90 1.76 19.29
N MET A 185 -11.15 0.67 19.47
CA MET A 185 -11.03 -0.39 18.47
C MET A 185 -12.04 -1.47 18.82
N TYR A 186 -13.12 -1.57 18.04
CA TYR A 186 -14.23 -2.46 18.35
C TYR A 186 -14.11 -3.77 17.58
N TYR A 187 -14.37 -4.87 18.29
CA TYR A 187 -14.43 -6.22 17.74
C TYR A 187 -15.83 -6.79 17.92
N LEU A 188 -16.31 -7.50 16.90
CA LEU A 188 -17.54 -8.28 16.94
C LEU A 188 -17.22 -9.76 16.83
N TYR A 189 -17.68 -10.52 17.81
CA TYR A 189 -17.58 -11.98 17.81
C TYR A 189 -18.96 -12.61 17.93
N PHE A 190 -19.19 -13.66 17.15
CA PHE A 190 -20.31 -14.55 17.34
C PHE A 190 -19.81 -15.82 18.02
N VAL A 191 -20.42 -16.16 19.14
CA VAL A 191 -19.98 -17.27 20.00
C VAL A 191 -21.13 -18.19 20.30
N ILE A 192 -20.87 -19.49 20.21
CA ILE A 192 -21.81 -20.55 20.56
C ILE A 192 -21.14 -21.44 21.59
N CYS A 193 -21.80 -21.59 22.74
CA CYS A 193 -21.30 -22.39 23.86
C CYS A 193 -21.89 -23.80 23.92
N ASP A 194 -22.93 -24.06 23.15
CA ASP A 194 -23.53 -25.40 23.04
C ASP A 194 -22.77 -26.25 22.01
N PRO A 195 -22.10 -27.34 22.41
CA PRO A 195 -21.40 -28.23 21.49
C PRO A 195 -22.35 -28.93 20.50
N GLU A 196 -23.64 -29.04 20.80
CA GLU A 196 -24.63 -29.67 19.91
C GLU A 196 -24.91 -28.82 18.66
N LEU A 197 -24.57 -27.54 18.68
CA LEU A 197 -24.69 -26.60 17.55
C LEU A 197 -23.44 -26.61 16.66
N ALA A 198 -22.57 -27.62 16.78
CA ALA A 198 -21.45 -27.81 15.86
C ALA A 198 -21.94 -27.91 14.41
N GLY A 199 -21.27 -27.20 13.49
CA GLY A 199 -21.68 -27.11 12.09
C GLY A 199 -22.72 -26.03 11.77
N THR A 200 -23.00 -25.12 12.71
CA THR A 200 -23.82 -23.93 12.42
C THR A 200 -23.11 -23.02 11.40
N LEU A 201 -23.90 -22.46 10.48
CA LEU A 201 -23.46 -21.49 9.47
C LEU A 201 -24.06 -20.12 9.76
N ILE A 202 -23.33 -19.05 9.40
CA ILE A 202 -23.79 -17.67 9.51
C ILE A 202 -23.96 -17.04 8.12
N GLU A 203 -25.07 -16.34 7.94
CA GLU A 203 -25.38 -15.54 6.75
C GLU A 203 -25.93 -14.17 7.17
N GLY A 204 -25.55 -13.10 6.46
CA GLY A 204 -26.09 -11.76 6.69
C GLY A 204 -25.01 -10.68 6.61
N ARG A 205 -25.27 -9.50 7.19
CA ARG A 205 -24.26 -8.44 7.22
C ARG A 205 -24.34 -7.55 8.45
N THR A 206 -23.21 -6.95 8.83
CA THR A 206 -23.15 -5.86 9.79
C THR A 206 -22.60 -4.60 9.14
N VAL A 207 -23.15 -3.46 9.54
CA VAL A 207 -22.79 -2.14 9.00
C VAL A 207 -22.21 -1.29 10.12
N TRP A 208 -20.98 -0.84 9.90
CA TRP A 208 -20.20 -0.06 10.84
C TRP A 208 -20.04 1.34 10.27
N ARG A 209 -20.35 2.35 11.08
CA ARG A 209 -20.34 3.74 10.62
C ARG A 209 -19.70 4.63 11.66
N ASN A 210 -18.79 5.48 11.21
CA ASN A 210 -18.19 6.57 11.96
C ASN A 210 -19.02 7.86 11.85
N PRO A 211 -18.81 8.86 12.73
CA PRO A 211 -19.53 10.13 12.70
C PRO A 211 -19.42 10.88 11.35
N ASP A 212 -18.26 10.77 10.70
CA ASP A 212 -17.92 11.46 9.45
C ASP A 212 -18.22 10.62 8.18
N GLY A 213 -18.71 9.38 8.34
CA GLY A 213 -19.12 8.49 7.25
C GLY A 213 -18.75 7.03 7.51
N TYR A 214 -18.73 6.22 6.45
CA TYR A 214 -18.48 4.78 6.52
C TYR A 214 -17.00 4.40 6.48
N LEU A 215 -16.07 5.35 6.33
CA LEU A 215 -14.66 5.01 6.26
C LEU A 215 -14.17 4.49 7.63
N PRO A 216 -13.49 3.32 7.68
CA PRO A 216 -12.96 2.78 8.93
C PRO A 216 -12.01 3.78 9.59
N GLY A 217 -12.08 3.90 10.92
CA GLY A 217 -11.34 4.94 11.66
C GLY A 217 -9.83 4.88 11.43
N LYS A 218 -9.26 3.68 11.30
CA LYS A 218 -7.84 3.46 11.00
C LYS A 218 -7.38 4.03 9.65
N MET A 219 -8.30 4.19 8.70
CA MET A 219 -8.03 4.71 7.35
C MET A 219 -8.47 6.17 7.19
N ALA A 220 -9.29 6.70 8.10
CA ALA A 220 -9.85 8.05 7.97
C ALA A 220 -8.79 9.15 7.73
N PRO A 221 -7.62 9.15 8.41
CA PRO A 221 -6.58 10.14 8.14
C PRO A 221 -5.94 10.04 6.74
N LEU A 222 -5.93 8.85 6.13
CA LEU A 222 -5.33 8.63 4.79
C LEU A 222 -6.08 9.40 3.70
N MET A 223 -7.38 9.60 3.86
CA MET A 223 -8.17 10.41 2.93
C MET A 223 -7.64 11.85 2.88
N THR A 224 -7.48 12.48 4.05
CA THR A 224 -6.97 13.85 4.17
C THR A 224 -5.51 13.93 3.71
N PHE A 225 -4.69 12.97 4.11
CA PHE A 225 -3.29 12.88 3.69
C PHE A 225 -3.15 12.78 2.17
N SER A 226 -3.96 11.94 1.50
CA SER A 226 -3.95 11.80 0.04
C SER A 226 -4.31 13.10 -0.66
N GLY A 227 -5.28 13.85 -0.13
CA GLY A 227 -5.64 15.19 -0.64
C GLY A 227 -4.49 16.19 -0.51
N ILE A 228 -3.83 16.25 0.66
CA ILE A 228 -2.67 17.12 0.90
C ILE A 228 -1.50 16.73 -0.02
N MET A 229 -1.22 15.44 -0.17
CA MET A 229 -0.15 14.96 -1.04
C MET A 229 -0.46 15.25 -2.51
N SER A 230 -1.70 15.09 -2.96
CA SER A 230 -2.11 15.47 -4.33
C SER A 230 -1.84 16.96 -4.59
N PHE A 231 -2.17 17.83 -3.63
CA PHE A 231 -1.84 19.25 -3.70
C PHE A 231 -0.32 19.51 -3.70
N ALA A 232 0.45 18.79 -2.88
CA ALA A 232 1.91 18.89 -2.87
C ALA A 232 2.53 18.52 -4.24
N TYR A 233 2.05 17.43 -4.86
CA TYR A 233 2.43 17.05 -6.23
C TYR A 233 2.02 18.09 -7.27
N LEU A 234 0.86 18.73 -7.12
CA LEU A 234 0.43 19.83 -7.99
C LEU A 234 1.39 21.02 -7.88
N VAL A 235 1.75 21.45 -6.67
CA VAL A 235 2.70 22.55 -6.44
C VAL A 235 4.08 22.22 -7.03
N LEU A 236 4.58 21.01 -6.78
CA LEU A 236 5.84 20.53 -7.35
C LEU A 236 5.77 20.52 -8.90
N GLY A 237 4.67 20.02 -9.46
CA GLY A 237 4.43 19.96 -10.90
C GLY A 237 4.37 21.34 -11.55
N LEU A 238 3.71 22.31 -10.91
CA LEU A 238 3.69 23.70 -11.39
C LEU A 238 5.07 24.33 -11.36
N GLY A 239 5.81 24.18 -10.26
CA GLY A 239 7.18 24.68 -10.14
C GLY A 239 8.12 24.06 -11.18
N TRP A 240 7.99 22.75 -11.39
CA TRP A 240 8.73 22.01 -12.41
C TRP A 240 8.36 22.45 -13.83
N PHE A 241 7.06 22.61 -14.12
CA PHE A 241 6.57 23.02 -15.43
C PHE A 241 7.06 24.42 -15.81
N VAL A 242 7.07 25.38 -14.87
CA VAL A 242 7.63 26.72 -15.11
C VAL A 242 9.12 26.64 -15.48
N ARG A 243 9.90 25.81 -14.78
CA ARG A 243 11.32 25.58 -15.11
C ARG A 243 11.50 24.91 -16.48
N PHE A 244 10.64 23.93 -16.78
CA PHE A 244 10.62 23.18 -18.03
C PHE A 244 10.37 24.11 -19.22
N VAL A 245 9.31 24.93 -19.18
CA VAL A 245 8.98 25.89 -20.25
C VAL A 245 10.04 26.97 -20.39
N LYS A 246 10.59 27.49 -19.28
CA LYS A 246 11.64 28.52 -19.33
C LYS A 246 12.90 28.05 -20.05
N HIS A 247 13.23 26.76 -19.98
CA HIS A 247 14.43 26.18 -20.58
C HIS A 247 14.11 25.13 -21.65
N TRP A 248 13.02 25.34 -22.40
CA TRP A 248 12.50 24.31 -23.32
C TRP A 248 13.49 23.91 -24.43
N LYS A 249 14.43 24.81 -24.77
CA LYS A 249 15.46 24.56 -25.77
C LYS A 249 16.54 23.57 -25.31
N ASP A 250 16.69 23.39 -24.00
CA ASP A 250 17.81 22.66 -23.38
C ASP A 250 17.34 21.37 -22.68
N ILE A 251 16.24 20.79 -23.14
CA ILE A 251 15.59 19.66 -22.48
C ILE A 251 16.18 18.32 -22.94
N ILE A 252 16.66 17.55 -21.96
CA ILE A 252 17.08 16.17 -22.13
C ILE A 252 15.92 15.18 -21.91
N HIS A 253 16.03 13.97 -22.49
CA HIS A 253 15.03 12.89 -22.33
C HIS A 253 14.67 12.60 -20.86
N LEU A 254 15.62 12.76 -19.94
CA LEU A 254 15.41 12.56 -18.51
C LEU A 254 14.30 13.47 -17.93
N HIS A 255 14.22 14.73 -18.37
CA HIS A 255 13.23 15.67 -17.86
C HIS A 255 11.80 15.24 -18.20
N TYR A 256 11.57 14.62 -19.37
CA TYR A 256 10.26 14.07 -19.73
C TYR A 256 9.85 12.93 -18.80
N HIS A 257 10.78 12.06 -18.42
CA HIS A 257 10.51 10.99 -17.47
C HIS A 257 10.23 11.52 -16.05
N ILE A 258 10.96 12.56 -15.60
CA ILE A 258 10.68 13.23 -14.33
C ILE A 258 9.28 13.85 -14.36
N THR A 259 8.92 14.57 -15.43
CA THR A 259 7.57 15.14 -15.62
C THR A 259 6.50 14.06 -15.56
N ALA A 260 6.72 12.91 -16.22
CA ALA A 260 5.79 11.79 -16.19
C ALA A 260 5.61 11.22 -14.77
N VAL A 261 6.68 11.06 -14.00
CA VAL A 261 6.61 10.58 -12.60
C VAL A 261 5.85 11.58 -11.71
N ILE A 262 6.06 12.88 -11.88
CA ILE A 262 5.31 13.91 -11.13
C ILE A 262 3.81 13.83 -11.48
N ALA A 263 3.47 13.76 -12.77
CA ALA A 263 2.08 13.66 -13.22
C ALA A 263 1.40 12.38 -12.70
N LEU A 264 2.11 11.24 -12.73
CA LEU A 264 1.61 9.99 -12.17
C LEU A 264 1.41 10.05 -10.66
N GLY A 265 2.30 10.71 -9.91
CA GLY A 265 2.13 10.93 -8.47
C GLY A 265 0.91 11.79 -8.14
N MET A 266 0.65 12.83 -8.94
CA MET A 266 -0.58 13.63 -8.82
C MET A 266 -1.83 12.79 -9.08
N CYS A 267 -1.85 12.02 -10.18
CA CYS A 267 -2.97 11.14 -10.52
C CYS A 267 -3.21 10.07 -9.45
N GLU A 268 -2.16 9.36 -9.03
CA GLU A 268 -2.22 8.33 -7.98
C GLU A 268 -2.86 8.88 -6.69
N MET A 269 -2.37 10.00 -6.16
CA MET A 269 -2.92 10.60 -4.94
C MET A 269 -4.36 11.09 -5.13
N ALA A 270 -4.73 11.57 -6.31
CA ALA A 270 -6.10 11.95 -6.63
C ALA A 270 -7.04 10.73 -6.67
N PHE A 271 -6.63 9.63 -7.31
CA PHE A 271 -7.43 8.40 -7.37
C PHE A 271 -7.58 7.75 -5.98
N TRP A 272 -6.54 7.76 -5.14
CA TRP A 272 -6.67 7.34 -3.74
C TRP A 272 -7.63 8.23 -2.95
N TYR A 273 -7.56 9.56 -3.12
CA TYR A 273 -8.54 10.45 -2.51
C TYR A 273 -9.97 10.13 -2.94
N PHE A 274 -10.20 9.90 -4.24
CA PHE A 274 -11.51 9.50 -4.75
C PHE A 274 -11.96 8.14 -4.23
N GLU A 275 -11.07 7.16 -4.12
CA GLU A 275 -11.37 5.85 -3.53
C GLU A 275 -11.85 6.01 -2.08
N TYR A 276 -11.07 6.72 -1.24
CA TYR A 276 -11.44 6.95 0.16
C TYR A 276 -12.73 7.78 0.30
N SER A 277 -12.93 8.80 -0.53
CA SER A 277 -14.14 9.64 -0.49
C SER A 277 -15.40 8.86 -0.90
N ASN A 278 -15.31 8.03 -1.94
CA ASN A 278 -16.41 7.17 -2.35
C ASN A 278 -16.69 6.12 -1.27
N PHE A 279 -15.63 5.47 -0.76
CA PHE A 279 -15.75 4.47 0.29
C PHE A 279 -16.37 5.05 1.57
N ASN A 280 -16.02 6.29 1.94
CA ASN A 280 -16.65 7.00 3.06
C ASN A 280 -18.15 7.25 2.86
N SER A 281 -18.59 7.39 1.62
CA SER A 281 -19.99 7.71 1.28
C SER A 281 -20.86 6.46 1.14
N THR A 282 -20.33 5.40 0.52
CA THR A 282 -21.09 4.17 0.20
C THR A 282 -20.90 3.06 1.23
N GLY A 283 -19.79 3.06 1.97
CA GLY A 283 -19.39 1.97 2.87
C GLY A 283 -18.89 0.70 2.18
N THR A 284 -18.81 0.72 0.85
CA THR A 284 -18.24 -0.34 0.01
C THR A 284 -17.12 0.22 -0.85
N ARG A 285 -16.07 -0.57 -1.07
CA ARG A 285 -14.97 -0.15 -1.94
C ARG A 285 -15.41 -0.18 -3.41
N PRO A 286 -15.35 0.96 -4.14
CA PRO A 286 -15.66 0.98 -5.56
C PRO A 286 -14.56 0.26 -6.36
N ARG A 287 -14.87 -0.96 -6.85
CA ARG A 287 -13.91 -1.82 -7.56
C ARG A 287 -13.14 -1.10 -8.66
N ASP A 288 -13.84 -0.33 -9.50
CA ASP A 288 -13.23 0.31 -10.67
C ASP A 288 -12.25 1.41 -10.25
N VAL A 289 -12.62 2.24 -9.28
CA VAL A 289 -11.75 3.32 -8.77
C VAL A 289 -10.54 2.74 -8.05
N THR A 290 -10.74 1.69 -7.24
CA THR A 290 -9.63 0.97 -6.58
C THR A 290 -8.68 0.35 -7.60
N LEU A 291 -9.19 -0.25 -8.69
CA LEU A 291 -8.36 -0.80 -9.76
C LEU A 291 -7.47 0.28 -10.38
N TRP A 292 -8.05 1.42 -10.77
CA TRP A 292 -7.26 2.53 -11.31
C TRP A 292 -6.24 3.08 -10.30
N ALA A 293 -6.63 3.27 -9.04
CA ALA A 293 -5.72 3.75 -7.99
C ALA A 293 -4.51 2.82 -7.81
N VAL A 294 -4.75 1.51 -7.78
CA VAL A 294 -3.72 0.48 -7.70
C VAL A 294 -2.82 0.50 -8.94
N THR A 295 -3.40 0.54 -10.15
CA THR A 295 -2.62 0.60 -11.39
C THR A 295 -1.73 1.84 -11.46
N PHE A 296 -2.24 3.03 -11.12
CA PHE A 296 -1.41 4.25 -11.07
C PHE A 296 -0.27 4.12 -10.06
N THR A 297 -0.54 3.50 -8.90
CA THR A 297 0.47 3.22 -7.88
C THR A 297 1.58 2.31 -8.42
N ALA A 298 1.23 1.19 -9.06
CA ALA A 298 2.21 0.25 -9.61
C ALA A 298 3.01 0.84 -10.78
N VAL A 299 2.35 1.56 -11.69
CA VAL A 299 3.01 2.25 -12.82
C VAL A 299 4.00 3.29 -12.30
N LYS A 300 3.60 4.13 -11.34
CA LYS A 300 4.48 5.13 -10.72
C LYS A 300 5.67 4.48 -10.02
N LYS A 301 5.44 3.44 -9.20
CA LYS A 301 6.49 2.68 -8.50
C LYS A 301 7.51 2.09 -9.47
N THR A 302 7.04 1.56 -10.60
CA THR A 302 7.88 0.98 -11.66
C THR A 302 8.71 2.05 -12.36
N LEU A 303 8.07 3.11 -12.85
CA LEU A 303 8.75 4.19 -13.57
C LEU A 303 9.74 4.94 -12.68
N SER A 304 9.44 5.13 -11.40
CA SER A 304 10.35 5.78 -10.45
C SER A 304 11.63 4.95 -10.24
N ARG A 305 11.54 3.63 -10.12
CA ARG A 305 12.70 2.73 -9.98
C ARG A 305 13.53 2.67 -11.26
N LEU A 306 12.88 2.57 -12.42
CA LEU A 306 13.56 2.62 -13.71
C LEU A 306 14.27 3.96 -13.91
N LEU A 307 13.62 5.07 -13.56
CA LEU A 307 14.20 6.40 -13.61
C LEU A 307 15.45 6.49 -12.73
N LEU A 308 15.36 6.08 -11.46
CA LEU A 308 16.50 6.05 -10.54
C LEU A 308 17.65 5.21 -11.08
N LEU A 309 17.37 4.03 -11.63
CA LEU A 309 18.39 3.16 -12.22
C LEU A 309 19.06 3.80 -13.43
N VAL A 310 18.27 4.33 -14.37
CA VAL A 310 18.75 4.98 -15.60
C VAL A 310 19.60 6.22 -15.30
N VAL A 311 19.18 7.03 -14.32
CA VAL A 311 19.94 8.18 -13.79
C VAL A 311 21.28 7.73 -13.19
N SER A 312 21.24 6.66 -12.39
CA SER A 312 22.43 6.10 -11.73
C SER A 312 23.43 5.52 -12.71
N MET A 313 22.97 5.01 -13.86
CA MET A 313 23.82 4.56 -14.96
C MET A 313 24.42 5.73 -15.78
N GLY A 314 23.99 6.96 -15.55
CA GLY A 314 24.48 8.13 -16.27
C GLY A 314 23.80 8.40 -17.62
N TYR A 315 22.59 7.89 -17.85
CA TYR A 315 21.89 8.14 -19.11
C TYR A 315 21.54 9.61 -19.30
N GLY A 316 21.79 10.12 -20.50
CA GLY A 316 21.54 11.52 -20.87
C GLY A 316 22.56 12.53 -20.32
N VAL A 317 23.52 12.09 -19.50
CA VAL A 317 24.58 12.95 -18.91
C VAL A 317 26.00 12.41 -19.15
N VAL A 318 26.17 11.08 -19.15
CA VAL A 318 27.46 10.38 -19.29
C VAL A 318 27.43 9.37 -20.45
N ARG A 319 26.25 8.82 -20.79
CA ARG A 319 26.07 7.93 -21.95
C ARG A 319 24.86 8.36 -22.78
N PRO A 320 25.00 8.56 -24.10
CA PRO A 320 23.89 8.97 -24.97
C PRO A 320 22.91 7.81 -25.28
N THR A 321 23.34 6.55 -25.20
CA THR A 321 22.48 5.37 -25.48
C THR A 321 22.74 4.20 -24.53
N LEU A 322 21.69 3.50 -24.08
CA LEU A 322 21.80 2.29 -23.22
C LEU A 322 22.11 0.98 -23.98
N GLY A 323 22.16 1.00 -25.31
CA GLY A 323 22.47 -0.20 -26.13
C GLY A 323 21.62 -1.42 -25.76
N GLY A 324 22.23 -2.62 -25.77
CA GLY A 324 21.58 -3.89 -25.44
C GLY A 324 21.18 -4.06 -23.96
N ILE A 325 21.53 -3.13 -23.07
CA ILE A 325 21.12 -3.18 -21.66
C ILE A 325 19.65 -2.73 -21.50
N THR A 326 19.14 -1.95 -22.46
CA THR A 326 17.74 -1.46 -22.49
C THR A 326 16.71 -2.61 -22.42
N SER A 327 16.96 -3.73 -23.11
CA SER A 327 16.06 -4.89 -23.08
C SER A 327 15.99 -5.53 -21.69
N LYS A 328 17.11 -5.56 -20.96
CA LYS A 328 17.18 -6.05 -19.58
C LYS A 328 16.40 -5.13 -18.63
N LEU A 329 16.48 -3.81 -18.82
CA LEU A 329 15.71 -2.84 -18.03
C LEU A 329 14.21 -2.98 -18.27
N ILE A 330 13.78 -3.12 -19.53
CA ILE A 330 12.36 -3.30 -19.88
C ILE A 330 11.84 -4.61 -19.27
N LEU A 331 12.61 -5.70 -19.35
CA LEU A 331 12.24 -6.97 -18.75
C LEU A 331 12.09 -6.86 -17.23
N LEU A 332 13.07 -6.24 -16.55
CA LEU A 332 13.05 -6.05 -15.10
C LEU A 332 11.88 -5.15 -14.67
N GLY A 333 11.64 -4.05 -15.39
CA GLY A 333 10.52 -3.15 -15.15
C GLY A 333 9.17 -3.83 -15.35
N THR A 334 9.02 -4.64 -16.39
CA THR A 334 7.79 -5.40 -16.65
C THR A 334 7.52 -6.42 -15.55
N ALA A 335 8.55 -7.16 -15.12
CA ALA A 335 8.43 -8.12 -14.02
C ALA A 335 8.04 -7.42 -12.71
N TYR A 336 8.64 -6.26 -12.42
CA TYR A 336 8.32 -5.46 -11.24
C TYR A 336 6.90 -4.93 -11.28
N PHE A 337 6.44 -4.39 -12.42
CA PHE A 337 5.07 -3.92 -12.58
C PHE A 337 4.06 -5.02 -12.30
N ILE A 338 4.23 -6.21 -12.90
CA ILE A 338 3.31 -7.34 -12.69
C ILE A 338 3.30 -7.79 -11.23
N ALA A 339 4.47 -7.90 -10.59
CA ALA A 339 4.57 -8.27 -9.19
C ALA A 339 3.92 -7.23 -8.26
N SER A 340 4.21 -5.95 -8.50
CA SER A 340 3.65 -4.83 -7.72
C SER A 340 2.13 -4.76 -7.88
N GLU A 341 1.61 -4.81 -9.10
CA GLU A 341 0.17 -4.74 -9.36
C GLU A 341 -0.56 -5.93 -8.72
N SER A 342 -0.03 -7.14 -8.87
CA SER A 342 -0.63 -8.34 -8.27
C SER A 342 -0.69 -8.23 -6.75
N TYR A 343 0.39 -7.77 -6.11
CA TYR A 343 0.45 -7.60 -4.67
C TYR A 343 -0.56 -6.55 -4.18
N GLU A 344 -0.60 -5.38 -4.82
CA GLU A 344 -1.51 -4.28 -4.45
C GLU A 344 -2.98 -4.64 -4.65
N LEU A 345 -3.31 -5.37 -5.73
CA LEU A 345 -4.65 -5.88 -5.99
C LEU A 345 -5.11 -6.85 -4.89
N VAL A 346 -4.26 -7.81 -4.50
CA VAL A 346 -4.58 -8.75 -3.42
C VAL A 346 -4.70 -8.02 -2.08
N GLN A 347 -3.86 -7.02 -1.82
CA GLN A 347 -3.91 -6.27 -0.57
C GLN A 347 -5.20 -5.43 -0.42
N HIS A 348 -5.70 -4.84 -1.51
CA HIS A 348 -6.84 -3.91 -1.44
C HIS A 348 -8.19 -4.53 -1.81
N LEU A 349 -8.18 -5.57 -2.65
CA LEU A 349 -9.38 -6.26 -3.14
C LEU A 349 -9.43 -7.75 -2.76
N GLY A 350 -8.36 -8.30 -2.16
CA GLY A 350 -8.35 -9.69 -1.70
C GLY A 350 -9.36 -9.91 -0.57
N ASN A 351 -10.11 -11.01 -0.66
CA ASN A 351 -11.10 -11.39 0.35
C ASN A 351 -10.44 -11.64 1.72
N ILE A 352 -11.16 -11.51 2.83
CA ILE A 352 -10.65 -11.69 4.20
C ILE A 352 -10.42 -13.18 4.55
N ASN A 353 -10.78 -14.11 3.67
CA ASN A 353 -10.55 -15.54 3.88
C ASN A 353 -9.07 -15.83 4.16
N ASP A 354 -8.79 -16.74 5.09
CA ASP A 354 -7.43 -17.14 5.53
C ASP A 354 -6.43 -17.47 4.39
N PHE A 355 -6.94 -17.77 3.19
CA PHE A 355 -6.13 -17.93 1.98
C PHE A 355 -5.47 -16.63 1.50
N SER A 356 -6.13 -15.49 1.65
CA SER A 356 -5.66 -14.18 1.17
C SER A 356 -4.40 -13.71 1.90
N GLY A 357 -4.30 -13.92 3.22
CA GLY A 357 -3.09 -13.59 3.98
C GLY A 357 -1.86 -14.39 3.51
N LYS A 358 -2.03 -15.69 3.21
CA LYS A 358 -0.96 -16.53 2.65
C LYS A 358 -0.61 -16.13 1.22
N THR A 359 -1.62 -15.81 0.39
CA THR A 359 -1.42 -15.35 -0.99
C THR A 359 -0.69 -14.00 -1.06
N ALA A 360 -1.04 -13.06 -0.18
CA ALA A 360 -0.37 -11.77 -0.09
C ALA A 360 1.12 -11.94 0.27
N LEU A 361 1.43 -12.83 1.22
CA LEU A 361 2.81 -13.13 1.61
C LEU A 361 3.59 -13.80 0.46
N PHE A 362 2.94 -14.69 -0.30
CA PHE A 362 3.56 -15.30 -1.48
C PHE A 362 3.89 -14.27 -2.57
N LEU A 363 3.06 -13.25 -2.77
CA LEU A 363 3.30 -12.17 -3.74
C LEU A 363 4.34 -11.15 -3.25
N LEU A 364 4.45 -10.98 -1.93
CA LEU A 364 5.44 -10.10 -1.31
C LEU A 364 6.88 -10.58 -1.53
N LEU A 365 7.11 -11.90 -1.50
CA LEU A 365 8.46 -12.47 -1.58
C LEU A 365 9.16 -12.14 -2.92
N PRO A 366 8.55 -12.38 -4.11
CA PRO A 366 9.13 -11.93 -5.38
C PRO A 366 9.32 -10.41 -5.47
N LEU A 367 8.39 -9.62 -4.91
CA LEU A 367 8.47 -8.16 -4.95
C LEU A 367 9.68 -7.63 -4.18
N THR A 368 9.89 -8.12 -2.96
CA THR A 368 11.05 -7.76 -2.11
C THR A 368 12.38 -8.18 -2.73
N PHE A 369 12.43 -9.33 -3.40
CA PHE A 369 13.60 -9.75 -4.16
C PHE A 369 13.92 -8.80 -5.32
N LEU A 370 12.91 -8.36 -6.07
CA LEU A 370 13.08 -7.39 -7.15
C LEU A 370 13.52 -6.02 -6.61
N ASP A 371 12.94 -5.55 -5.49
CA ASP A 371 13.36 -4.31 -4.82
C ASP A 371 14.84 -4.35 -4.42
N THR A 372 15.28 -5.47 -3.82
CA THR A 372 16.70 -5.67 -3.46
C THR A 372 17.59 -5.64 -4.70
N THR A 373 17.16 -6.27 -5.79
CA THR A 373 17.88 -6.27 -7.07
C THR A 373 18.02 -4.86 -7.64
N PHE A 374 16.95 -4.05 -7.62
CA PHE A 374 17.00 -2.65 -8.03
C PHE A 374 18.00 -1.84 -7.21
N ILE A 375 17.95 -1.95 -5.88
CA ILE A 375 18.83 -1.21 -4.98
C ILE A 375 20.29 -1.56 -5.25
N LEU A 376 20.65 -2.84 -5.30
CA LEU A 376 22.02 -3.28 -5.58
C LEU A 376 22.52 -2.79 -6.94
N TRP A 377 21.67 -2.84 -7.96
CA TRP A 377 22.05 -2.39 -9.31
C TRP A 377 22.19 -0.87 -9.39
N ILE A 378 21.33 -0.12 -8.69
CA ILE A 378 21.41 1.34 -8.57
C ILE A 378 22.78 1.74 -7.97
N PHE A 379 23.12 1.21 -6.78
CA PHE A 379 24.38 1.57 -6.12
C PHE A 379 25.61 1.09 -6.91
N SER A 380 25.58 -0.12 -7.49
CA SER A 380 26.68 -0.61 -8.33
C SER A 380 26.89 0.27 -9.57
N SER A 381 25.81 0.69 -10.23
CA SER A 381 25.89 1.59 -11.39
C SER A 381 26.40 2.96 -10.97
N LEU A 382 25.91 3.48 -9.86
CA LEU A 382 26.30 4.78 -9.31
C LEU A 382 27.79 4.82 -8.95
N SER A 383 28.33 3.77 -8.31
CA SER A 383 29.76 3.65 -8.00
C SER A 383 30.61 3.67 -9.28
N LYS A 384 30.22 2.90 -10.31
CA LYS A 384 30.91 2.89 -11.60
C LYS A 384 30.88 4.27 -12.27
N THR A 385 29.73 4.94 -12.26
CA THR A 385 29.60 6.28 -12.83
C THR A 385 30.42 7.31 -12.06
N LEU A 386 30.50 7.19 -10.74
CA LEU A 386 31.34 8.06 -9.90
C LEU A 386 32.83 7.87 -10.22
N GLU A 387 33.31 6.62 -10.31
CA GLU A 387 34.68 6.29 -10.69
C GLU A 387 35.01 6.83 -12.09
N GLN A 388 34.12 6.64 -13.07
CA GLN A 388 34.29 7.18 -14.42
C GLN A 388 34.39 8.72 -14.42
N LEU A 389 33.58 9.41 -13.63
CA LEU A 389 33.61 10.87 -13.51
C LEU A 389 34.85 11.38 -12.76
N GLN A 390 35.35 10.63 -11.78
CA GLN A 390 36.61 10.93 -11.08
C GLN A 390 37.80 10.81 -12.04
N MET A 391 37.84 9.76 -12.84
CA MET A 391 38.90 9.55 -13.85
C MET A 391 38.88 10.66 -14.91
N LYS A 392 37.69 11.08 -15.36
CA LYS A 392 37.52 12.17 -16.34
C LYS A 392 37.67 13.59 -15.76
N ARG A 393 37.98 13.75 -14.46
CA ARG A 393 38.14 15.04 -13.76
C ARG A 393 36.99 16.04 -13.94
N ASN A 394 35.76 15.57 -14.20
CA ASN A 394 34.60 16.46 -14.36
C ASN A 394 33.99 16.82 -12.99
N MET A 395 34.58 17.82 -12.33
CA MET A 395 34.26 18.18 -10.94
C MET A 395 32.81 18.61 -10.72
N VAL A 396 32.16 19.20 -11.73
CA VAL A 396 30.76 19.67 -11.63
C VAL A 396 29.77 18.50 -11.67
N LYS A 397 29.94 17.57 -12.63
CA LYS A 397 29.12 16.35 -12.69
C LYS A 397 29.38 15.47 -11.45
N LEU A 398 30.64 15.40 -11.00
CA LEU A 398 31.02 14.64 -9.82
C LEU A 398 30.31 15.13 -8.56
N GLU A 399 30.25 16.44 -8.33
CA GLU A 399 29.56 17.00 -7.15
C GLU A 399 28.06 16.70 -7.16
N LEU A 400 27.41 16.79 -8.33
CA LEU A 400 25.99 16.44 -8.50
C LEU A 400 25.75 14.97 -8.13
N TYR A 401 26.54 14.05 -8.71
CA TYR A 401 26.41 12.62 -8.44
C TYR A 401 26.74 12.28 -6.98
N ARG A 402 27.68 12.99 -6.35
CA ARG A 402 27.99 12.81 -4.92
C ARG A 402 26.83 13.25 -4.01
N LYS A 403 26.19 14.38 -4.31
CA LYS A 403 24.97 14.83 -3.61
C LYS A 403 23.81 13.83 -3.79
N PHE A 404 23.65 13.29 -5.00
CA PHE A 404 22.67 12.25 -5.27
C PHE A 404 22.94 10.97 -4.47
N THR A 405 24.17 10.44 -4.49
CA THR A 405 24.57 9.26 -3.72
C THR A 405 24.32 9.46 -2.23
N ASN A 406 24.70 10.62 -1.68
CA ASN A 406 24.46 10.93 -0.27
C ASN A 406 22.97 10.96 0.07
N SER A 407 22.14 11.58 -0.77
CA SER A 407 20.68 11.60 -0.58
C SER A 407 20.07 10.20 -0.65
N LEU A 408 20.52 9.38 -1.61
CA LEU A 408 20.04 8.00 -1.75
C LEU A 408 20.44 7.15 -0.55
N ALA A 409 21.68 7.28 -0.07
CA ALA A 409 22.18 6.58 1.11
C ALA A 409 21.37 6.94 2.37
N VAL A 410 21.09 8.24 2.59
CA VAL A 410 20.23 8.70 3.69
C VAL A 410 18.84 8.08 3.59
N SER A 411 18.24 8.06 2.40
CA SER A 411 16.91 7.44 2.21
C SER A 411 16.90 5.95 2.50
N VAL A 412 17.95 5.21 2.14
CA VAL A 412 18.06 3.77 2.44
C VAL A 412 18.20 3.55 3.94
N LEU A 413 19.03 4.34 4.62
CA LEU A 413 19.17 4.26 6.09
C LEU A 413 17.84 4.56 6.80
N LEU A 414 17.12 5.60 6.37
CA LEU A 414 15.78 5.91 6.87
C LEU A 414 14.79 4.77 6.61
N SER A 415 14.87 4.12 5.43
CA SER A 415 14.01 2.98 5.09
C SER A 415 14.27 1.78 6.00
N ILE A 416 15.54 1.45 6.27
CA ILE A 416 15.91 0.35 7.17
C ILE A 416 15.44 0.64 8.60
N ALA A 417 15.66 1.87 9.08
CA ALA A 417 15.19 2.29 10.40
C ALA A 417 13.65 2.20 10.51
N TRP A 418 12.94 2.62 9.46
CA TRP A 418 11.48 2.57 9.41
C TRP A 418 10.93 1.15 9.39
N ILE A 419 11.54 0.24 8.61
CA ILE A 419 11.17 -1.19 8.62
C ILE A 419 11.35 -1.77 10.04
N GLY A 420 12.44 -1.44 10.72
CA GLY A 420 12.66 -1.84 12.12
C GLY A 420 11.57 -1.32 13.06
N PHE A 421 11.16 -0.05 12.88
CA PHE A 421 10.05 0.55 13.62
C PHE A 421 8.71 -0.13 13.31
N GLU A 422 8.39 -0.40 12.05
CA GLU A 422 7.16 -1.07 11.61
C GLU A 422 7.06 -2.48 12.21
N LEU A 423 8.16 -3.24 12.20
CA LEU A 423 8.23 -4.57 12.83
C LEU A 423 8.04 -4.50 14.34
N TYR A 424 8.70 -3.54 15.01
CA TYR A 424 8.54 -3.33 16.45
C TYR A 424 7.10 -2.94 16.81
N PHE A 425 6.50 -2.02 16.06
CA PHE A 425 5.14 -1.57 16.27
C PHE A 425 4.12 -2.71 16.07
N ASN A 426 4.26 -3.47 14.99
CA ASN A 426 3.38 -4.62 14.73
C ASN A 426 3.54 -5.75 15.76
N ALA A 427 4.73 -5.93 16.33
CA ALA A 427 4.97 -6.91 17.39
C ALA A 427 4.43 -6.48 18.76
N THR A 428 4.44 -5.17 19.05
CA THR A 428 3.99 -4.62 20.33
C THR A 428 2.48 -4.42 20.40
N ASP A 429 1.82 -4.15 19.27
CA ASP A 429 0.37 -3.91 19.21
C ASP A 429 -0.33 -4.83 18.18
N PRO A 430 -0.41 -6.15 18.42
CA PRO A 430 -1.02 -7.09 17.47
C PRO A 430 -2.55 -6.93 17.35
N LEU A 431 -3.20 -6.24 18.28
CA LEU A 431 -4.65 -6.00 18.28
C LEU A 431 -5.04 -4.58 17.85
N SER A 432 -4.07 -3.79 17.38
CA SER A 432 -4.30 -2.43 16.91
C SER A 432 -5.00 -1.53 17.95
N GLU A 433 -4.59 -1.62 19.21
CA GLU A 433 -5.02 -0.68 20.26
C GLU A 433 -4.67 0.78 19.89
N LEU A 434 -3.52 0.98 19.23
CA LEU A 434 -3.04 2.26 18.70
C LEU A 434 -3.47 2.50 17.25
N TRP A 435 -4.65 2.00 16.83
CA TRP A 435 -5.18 2.13 15.46
C TRP A 435 -5.16 3.57 14.89
N GLN A 436 -5.25 4.60 15.75
CA GLN A 436 -5.26 6.01 15.32
C GLN A 436 -3.94 6.47 14.67
N ILE A 437 -2.82 5.81 14.96
CA ILE A 437 -1.50 6.13 14.38
C ILE A 437 -1.06 5.15 13.29
N TYR A 438 -1.82 4.09 13.02
CA TYR A 438 -1.48 3.09 12.00
C TYR A 438 -1.30 3.67 10.60
N TRP A 439 -2.05 4.71 10.24
CA TRP A 439 -1.95 5.36 8.94
C TRP A 439 -0.58 5.99 8.66
N ILE A 440 0.23 6.26 9.71
CA ILE A 440 1.57 6.82 9.58
C ILE A 440 2.50 5.84 8.86
N ILE A 441 2.29 4.52 9.05
CA ILE A 441 3.10 3.47 8.42
C ILE A 441 3.13 3.61 6.89
N PRO A 442 1.99 3.58 6.17
CA PRO A 442 1.99 3.82 4.72
C PRO A 442 2.33 5.28 4.34
N ALA A 443 1.94 6.27 5.16
CA ALA A 443 2.19 7.68 4.85
C ALA A 443 3.69 8.03 4.81
N PHE A 444 4.50 7.43 5.67
CA PHE A 444 5.95 7.62 5.68
C PHE A 444 6.60 7.23 4.35
N TRP A 445 6.22 6.08 3.78
CA TRP A 445 6.75 5.61 2.50
C TRP A 445 6.41 6.57 1.35
N ILE A 446 5.19 7.11 1.35
CA ILE A 446 4.74 8.10 0.37
C ILE A 446 5.54 9.41 0.53
N LEU A 447 5.73 9.88 1.77
CA LEU A 447 6.49 11.09 2.05
C LEU A 447 7.96 10.95 1.68
N LEU A 448 8.59 9.81 1.97
CA LEU A 448 9.98 9.52 1.62
C LEU A 448 10.18 9.51 0.10
N ALA A 449 9.27 8.85 -0.63
CA ALA A 449 9.30 8.84 -2.10
C ALA A 449 9.10 10.23 -2.69
N TYR A 450 8.19 11.03 -2.13
CA TYR A 450 7.99 12.42 -2.53
C TYR A 450 9.23 13.27 -2.24
N ALA A 451 9.85 13.14 -1.07
CA ALA A 451 11.07 13.87 -0.71
C ALA A 451 12.24 13.53 -1.65
N LEU A 452 12.43 12.23 -1.98
CA LEU A 452 13.41 11.81 -2.99
C LEU A 452 13.11 12.43 -4.36
N LEU A 453 11.85 12.44 -4.79
CA LEU A 453 11.47 13.07 -6.06
C LEU A 453 11.77 14.57 -6.07
N VAL A 454 11.52 15.28 -4.96
CA VAL A 454 11.89 16.70 -4.82
C VAL A 454 13.40 16.88 -4.95
N VAL A 455 14.20 16.04 -4.29
CA VAL A 455 15.67 16.08 -4.42
C VAL A 455 16.09 15.86 -5.87
N ILE A 456 15.49 14.90 -6.57
CA ILE A 456 15.74 14.67 -8.00
C ILE A 456 15.37 15.91 -8.83
N CYS A 457 14.21 16.52 -8.57
CA CYS A 457 13.81 17.74 -9.28
C CYS A 457 14.80 18.90 -9.05
N VAL A 458 15.38 19.02 -7.86
CA VAL A 458 16.36 20.08 -7.56
C VAL A 458 17.71 19.77 -8.21
N LEU A 459 18.19 18.53 -8.14
CA LEU A 459 19.48 18.13 -8.67
C LEU A 459 19.51 18.16 -10.21
N TRP A 460 18.42 17.76 -10.86
CA TRP A 460 18.27 17.74 -12.32
C TRP A 460 17.39 18.87 -12.84
N ALA A 461 17.33 20.00 -12.15
CA ALA A 461 16.58 21.16 -12.61
C ALA A 461 17.13 21.68 -13.96
N PRO A 462 16.27 21.98 -14.95
CA PRO A 462 16.69 22.64 -16.18
C PRO A 462 17.39 23.98 -15.86
N SER A 463 18.57 24.20 -16.44
CA SER A 463 19.40 25.40 -16.18
C SER A 463 19.99 26.00 -17.47
N GLN A 464 20.24 27.32 -17.45
CA GLN A 464 20.58 28.14 -18.63
C GLN A 464 21.96 27.86 -19.27
N ASN A 465 22.78 26.95 -18.73
CA ASN A 465 24.11 26.66 -19.28
C ASN A 465 24.27 25.16 -19.65
N PRO A 466 23.69 24.70 -20.77
CA PRO A 466 23.93 23.36 -21.29
C PRO A 466 25.35 23.22 -21.84
N THR A 467 25.95 24.34 -22.27
CA THR A 467 27.29 24.41 -22.83
C THR A 467 28.39 24.04 -21.84
N ARG A 468 28.16 24.14 -20.52
CA ARG A 468 29.10 23.59 -19.53
C ARG A 468 29.11 22.05 -19.50
N TYR A 469 28.03 21.42 -19.98
CA TYR A 469 27.88 19.97 -20.04
C TYR A 469 28.24 19.38 -21.42
N ALA A 470 27.98 20.11 -22.50
CA ALA A 470 28.24 19.69 -23.88
C ALA A 470 29.67 19.98 -24.40
N TYR A 471 30.35 21.05 -23.93
CA TYR A 471 31.72 21.34 -24.39
C TYR A 471 32.78 20.34 -23.92
N PHE A 472 32.47 19.51 -22.91
CA PHE A 472 33.35 18.42 -22.49
C PHE A 472 33.20 17.15 -23.34
N GLU A 473 32.11 17.00 -24.10
CA GLU A 473 31.91 15.85 -24.99
C GLU A 473 32.62 16.04 -26.34
N GLY A 474 32.72 17.28 -26.84
CA GLY A 474 33.38 17.56 -28.12
C GLY A 474 34.91 17.61 -28.10
N ALA A 475 35.56 17.50 -26.93
CA ALA A 475 37.03 17.58 -26.80
C ALA A 475 37.72 16.22 -26.56
N ASP A 476 36.98 15.19 -26.15
CA ASP A 476 37.53 13.86 -25.84
C ASP A 476 37.32 12.81 -26.95
N ASP A 477 36.41 13.06 -27.91
CA ASP A 477 36.15 12.10 -29.02
C ASP A 477 37.05 12.32 -30.25
N SER A 478 37.95 13.30 -30.26
CA SER A 478 38.79 13.61 -31.45
C SER A 478 40.19 13.01 -31.44
N ASN A 479 40.55 12.14 -30.48
CA ASN A 479 41.93 11.66 -30.33
C ASN A 479 42.15 10.14 -30.37
N GLU A 480 41.15 9.34 -30.77
CA GLU A 480 41.31 7.90 -30.95
C GLU A 480 40.62 7.38 -32.22
N GLU A 481 41.02 7.84 -33.40
CA GLU A 481 40.78 7.10 -34.65
C GLU A 481 41.67 7.65 -35.77
N GLY A 482 42.80 6.98 -36.07
CA GLY A 482 43.57 7.28 -37.28
C GLY A 482 45.11 7.14 -37.25
N LEU A 483 45.69 6.16 -36.54
CA LEU A 483 47.11 5.80 -36.76
C LEU A 483 47.29 4.29 -36.82
N ALA A 484 46.94 3.72 -37.99
CA ALA A 484 47.50 2.46 -38.46
C ALA A 484 47.76 2.57 -39.97
N LEU A 485 48.91 2.04 -40.41
CA LEU A 485 49.42 1.93 -41.80
C LEU A 485 50.02 3.26 -42.31
N THR A 486 51.33 3.42 -42.51
CA THR A 486 52.30 2.54 -43.19
C THR A 486 53.75 2.75 -42.72
N SER A 487 54.43 1.68 -42.29
CA SER A 487 55.90 1.59 -42.26
C SER A 487 56.37 1.04 -43.61
N GLY A 488 57.18 1.80 -44.35
CA GLY A 488 57.61 1.43 -45.68
C GLY A 488 58.60 2.42 -46.29
N ASN A 489 59.85 2.32 -45.84
CA ASN A 489 61.11 2.61 -46.52
C ASN A 489 61.34 3.87 -47.40
N LYS A 490 62.53 4.42 -47.14
CA LYS A 490 63.53 5.03 -48.05
C LYS A 490 63.54 6.55 -48.29
N VAL A 491 64.52 7.17 -47.60
CA VAL A 491 65.72 7.84 -48.16
C VAL A 491 65.54 9.17 -48.94
N THR A 492 66.49 10.06 -48.62
CA THR A 492 67.05 11.24 -49.34
C THR A 492 66.41 12.63 -49.20
N VAL A 493 67.16 13.49 -48.49
CA VAL A 493 67.74 14.80 -48.93
C VAL A 493 66.76 15.86 -49.47
N ASP A 494 66.63 16.99 -48.77
CA ASP A 494 67.48 18.17 -49.01
C ASP A 494 67.24 19.27 -47.97
N SER A 495 68.34 19.89 -47.54
CA SER A 495 68.37 21.13 -46.78
C SER A 495 68.97 22.18 -47.69
N THR A 496 68.16 23.08 -48.23
CA THR A 496 68.68 24.34 -48.79
C THR A 496 67.77 25.52 -48.49
N ALA A 497 68.40 26.50 -47.86
CA ALA A 497 67.92 27.83 -47.59
C ALA A 497 67.71 28.65 -48.87
N ARG A 498 66.80 29.65 -48.80
CA ARG A 498 66.95 31.04 -49.28
C ARG A 498 65.55 31.64 -49.47
N LEU A 499 65.19 32.60 -48.63
CA LEU A 499 64.24 33.65 -49.01
C LEU A 499 64.96 34.97 -48.71
N GLY A 500 65.44 35.60 -49.79
CA GLY A 500 65.99 36.95 -49.78
C GLY A 500 64.96 37.93 -50.32
N ASP A 501 64.95 39.10 -49.69
CA ASP A 501 64.72 40.45 -50.18
C ASP A 501 63.49 40.76 -51.04
N ASP A 502 62.58 41.50 -50.39
CA ASP A 502 62.26 42.90 -50.66
C ASP A 502 62.15 43.36 -52.12
N LEU A 503 60.94 43.83 -52.46
CA LEU A 503 60.75 44.89 -53.43
C LEU A 503 59.68 45.87 -52.92
N GLU A 504 60.18 47.06 -52.61
CA GLU A 504 59.48 48.30 -52.35
C GLU A 504 58.54 48.69 -53.51
N GLU A 505 57.42 49.35 -53.19
CA GLU A 505 57.08 50.60 -53.88
C GLU A 505 56.11 51.44 -53.02
N ASN A 506 56.63 52.49 -52.38
CA ASN A 506 55.81 53.63 -51.97
C ASN A 506 56.61 54.91 -52.16
N LYS A 507 56.19 55.76 -53.10
CA LYS A 507 56.78 57.07 -53.38
C LYS A 507 55.71 58.13 -53.18
N ARG A 508 55.84 58.94 -52.13
CA ARG A 508 55.39 60.34 -52.13
C ARG A 508 56.09 61.16 -51.03
N VAL A 509 56.84 62.15 -51.54
CA VAL A 509 57.37 63.39 -50.94
C VAL A 509 58.60 63.29 -50.07
#